data_AF-A0A6C0JP58-F1
#
_entry.id   AF-A0A6C0JP58-F1
#
_cell.length_a   1.000
_cell.length_b   1.000
_cell.length_c   1.000
_cell.angle_alpha   90.00
_cell.angle_beta   90.00
_cell.angle_gamma   90.00
#
_symmetry.space_group_name_H-M   'P 1'
#
loop_
_entity.id
_entity.type
_entity.pdbx_description
1 polymer ?
#
loop_
_entity_poly.entity_id
_entity_poly.type
_entity_poly.pdbx_seq_one_letter_code
_entity_poly.pdbx_strand_id
1 'polypeptide(L)'
;MAHVGSYMFNNMGHLGQDSVDETQRNVSNTRFASWTLSNYFSDTVSDSHVQFATQMPTVMFSGSSNGSGINGGLIDIDSALLLKTEGERPLEKLSLAERPFLTIPYLGRGSCDPSLESQLQQGEIVSDKKSVSTIMEKSFANYSLYPLDSKAEEYVKNPANTVEEAALSGWVRGGMATRDMSSDDKFKKNNRPSGTY
;
A
#
# COMPACT_ATOMS: atom_id res chain seq x y z
N MET A 1 42.91 -85.16 -28.48
CA MET A 1 42.64 -83.85 -29.13
C MET A 1 42.35 -82.88 -28.00
N ALA A 2 43.24 -81.91 -27.76
CA ALA A 2 43.07 -80.95 -26.66
C ALA A 2 42.22 -79.78 -27.15
N HIS A 3 41.09 -79.51 -26.47
CA HIS A 3 40.23 -78.36 -26.74
C HIS A 3 40.73 -77.18 -25.90
N VAL A 4 41.28 -76.15 -26.56
CA VAL A 4 41.63 -74.89 -25.91
C VAL A 4 40.38 -74.01 -25.92
N GLY A 5 39.67 -73.96 -24.79
CA GLY A 5 38.59 -73.00 -24.58
C GLY A 5 39.14 -71.64 -24.15
N SER A 6 38.55 -70.56 -24.64
CA SER A 6 38.81 -69.19 -24.15
C SER A 6 38.61 -69.13 -22.63
N TYR A 7 39.65 -68.72 -21.90
CA TYR A 7 39.62 -68.57 -20.42
C TYR A 7 39.02 -67.24 -19.97
N MET A 8 38.64 -66.36 -20.90
CA MET A 8 37.91 -65.15 -20.60
C MET A 8 36.41 -65.46 -20.69
N PHE A 9 35.74 -65.43 -19.54
CA PHE A 9 34.28 -65.32 -19.46
C PHE A 9 33.84 -64.22 -20.44
N ASN A 10 32.79 -64.45 -21.26
CA ASN A 10 32.34 -63.61 -22.38
C ASN A 10 31.92 -62.16 -22.00
N ASN A 11 32.71 -61.39 -21.25
CA ASN A 11 32.45 -60.02 -20.79
C ASN A 11 31.05 -59.77 -20.17
N MET A 12 30.31 -60.84 -19.84
CA MET A 12 28.90 -60.81 -19.37
C MET A 12 28.75 -60.27 -17.94
N GLY A 13 29.87 -59.97 -17.26
CA GLY A 13 29.88 -59.40 -15.91
C GLY A 13 30.34 -57.94 -15.86
N HIS A 14 30.45 -57.25 -17.00
CA HIS A 14 30.82 -55.85 -17.01
C HIS A 14 29.63 -54.97 -16.57
N LEU A 15 29.91 -53.92 -15.79
CA LEU A 15 28.90 -53.01 -15.26
C LEU A 15 27.95 -52.47 -16.34
N GLY A 16 28.46 -52.29 -17.56
CA GLY A 16 27.68 -51.86 -18.71
C GLY A 16 26.69 -52.86 -19.30
N GLN A 17 26.42 -53.98 -18.64
CA GLN A 17 25.28 -54.88 -18.92
C GLN A 17 24.34 -55.02 -17.71
N ASP A 18 24.62 -54.32 -16.60
CA ASP A 18 23.68 -54.20 -15.50
C ASP A 18 22.46 -53.39 -15.98
N SER A 19 21.28 -53.85 -15.60
CA SER A 19 20.02 -53.13 -15.77
C SER A 19 20.11 -51.65 -15.37
N VAL A 20 20.84 -51.32 -14.30
CA VAL A 20 20.99 -49.93 -13.85
C VAL A 20 21.86 -49.10 -14.81
N ASP A 21 22.98 -49.64 -15.31
CA ASP A 21 23.83 -48.91 -16.26
C ASP A 21 23.19 -48.79 -17.64
N GLU A 22 22.50 -49.84 -18.11
CA GLU A 22 21.74 -49.81 -19.36
C GLU A 22 20.62 -48.76 -19.31
N THR A 23 19.93 -48.59 -18.16
CA THR A 23 18.97 -47.49 -18.01
C THR A 23 19.63 -46.12 -18.09
N GLN A 24 20.80 -45.94 -17.51
CA GLN A 24 21.53 -44.68 -17.54
C GLN A 24 22.05 -44.35 -18.95
N ARG A 25 22.53 -45.36 -19.68
CA ARG A 25 22.92 -45.22 -21.10
C ARG A 25 21.71 -44.89 -21.96
N ASN A 26 20.55 -45.50 -21.70
CA ASN A 26 19.32 -45.16 -22.42
C ASN A 26 18.87 -43.72 -22.12
N VAL A 27 18.98 -43.27 -20.87
CA VAL A 27 18.69 -41.88 -20.48
C VAL A 27 19.66 -40.92 -21.16
N SER A 28 20.97 -41.22 -21.21
CA SER A 28 21.93 -40.33 -21.86
C SER A 28 21.72 -40.26 -23.38
N ASN A 29 21.49 -41.40 -24.03
CA ASN A 29 21.21 -41.48 -25.47
C ASN A 29 19.90 -40.75 -25.81
N THR A 30 18.87 -40.93 -25.00
CA THR A 30 17.59 -40.23 -25.18
C THR A 30 17.77 -38.73 -25.03
N ARG A 31 18.50 -38.26 -24.00
CA ARG A 31 18.78 -36.82 -23.80
C ARG A 31 19.58 -36.23 -24.96
N PHE A 32 20.59 -36.96 -25.45
CA PHE A 32 21.41 -36.52 -26.59
C PHE A 32 20.59 -36.40 -27.87
N ALA A 33 19.75 -37.40 -28.16
CA ALA A 33 18.85 -37.37 -29.31
C ALA A 33 17.81 -36.25 -29.20
N SER A 34 17.19 -36.09 -28.02
CA SER A 34 16.26 -35.00 -27.75
C SER A 34 16.93 -33.64 -27.92
N TRP A 35 18.15 -33.44 -27.42
CA TRP A 35 18.90 -32.20 -27.61
C TRP A 35 19.16 -31.92 -29.11
N THR A 36 19.63 -32.93 -29.84
CA THR A 36 19.99 -32.76 -31.26
C THR A 36 18.76 -32.49 -32.14
N LEU A 37 17.60 -33.05 -31.79
CA LEU A 37 16.35 -32.93 -32.55
C LEU A 37 15.43 -31.82 -32.03
N SER A 38 15.78 -31.15 -30.93
CA SER A 38 14.95 -30.07 -30.38
C SER A 38 15.03 -28.83 -31.27
N ASN A 39 13.88 -28.30 -31.63
CA ASN A 39 13.79 -26.98 -32.24
C ASN A 39 13.89 -25.89 -31.17
N TYR A 40 15.07 -25.29 -31.03
CA TYR A 40 15.32 -24.17 -30.10
C TYR A 40 14.77 -22.83 -30.58
N PHE A 41 14.27 -22.76 -31.82
CA PHE A 41 13.67 -21.58 -32.43
C PHE A 41 12.15 -21.75 -32.59
N SER A 42 11.51 -22.46 -31.66
CA SER A 42 10.06 -22.60 -31.67
C SER A 42 9.37 -21.25 -31.38
N ASP A 43 8.33 -20.94 -32.14
CA ASP A 43 7.42 -19.81 -31.90
C ASP A 43 6.68 -19.92 -30.55
N THR A 44 6.78 -21.06 -29.86
CA THR A 44 6.35 -21.21 -28.47
C THR A 44 7.53 -21.70 -27.63
N VAL A 45 8.21 -20.78 -26.95
CA VAL A 45 9.26 -21.12 -25.98
C VAL A 45 8.60 -21.56 -24.68
N SER A 46 9.07 -22.65 -24.08
CA SER A 46 8.60 -23.12 -22.77
C SER A 46 9.20 -22.28 -21.63
N ASP A 47 8.40 -22.00 -20.61
CA ASP A 47 8.79 -21.27 -19.39
C ASP A 47 9.78 -22.03 -18.50
N SER A 48 10.11 -23.29 -18.87
CA SER A 48 11.03 -24.16 -18.12
C SER A 48 12.39 -23.54 -17.86
N HIS A 49 12.90 -22.72 -18.79
CA HIS A 49 14.19 -22.05 -18.67
C HIS A 49 14.15 -20.91 -17.63
N VAL A 50 13.04 -20.16 -17.61
CA VAL A 50 12.77 -19.12 -16.61
C VAL A 50 12.58 -19.75 -15.24
N GLN A 51 11.83 -20.84 -15.17
CA GLN A 51 11.58 -21.56 -13.93
C GLN A 51 12.86 -22.18 -13.36
N PHE A 52 13.74 -22.72 -14.21
CA PHE A 52 15.05 -23.20 -13.79
C PHE A 52 15.93 -22.06 -13.24
N ALA A 53 15.98 -20.91 -13.93
CA ALA A 53 16.78 -19.77 -13.50
C ALA A 53 16.29 -19.15 -12.18
N THR A 54 14.97 -19.11 -11.96
CA THR A 54 14.35 -18.52 -10.75
C THR A 54 14.36 -19.44 -9.53
N GLN A 55 14.62 -20.74 -9.69
CA GLN A 55 14.78 -21.68 -8.58
C GLN A 55 16.02 -21.38 -7.72
N MET A 56 17.02 -20.71 -8.28
CA MET A 56 18.23 -20.33 -7.55
C MET A 56 18.08 -18.88 -7.04
N PRO A 57 17.98 -18.64 -5.72
CA PRO A 57 17.76 -17.29 -5.16
C PRO A 57 18.90 -16.30 -5.45
N THR A 58 20.07 -16.81 -5.82
CA THR A 58 21.27 -16.03 -6.12
C THR A 58 21.37 -15.61 -7.59
N VAL A 59 20.47 -16.10 -8.45
CA VAL A 59 20.47 -15.80 -9.88
C VAL A 59 19.35 -14.80 -10.18
N MET A 60 19.73 -13.59 -10.59
CA MET A 60 18.77 -12.60 -11.09
C MET A 60 18.53 -12.87 -12.58
N PHE A 61 17.36 -13.39 -12.92
CA PHE A 61 16.95 -13.61 -14.30
C PHE A 61 16.36 -12.33 -14.91
N SER A 62 17.01 -11.80 -15.94
CA SER A 62 16.49 -10.69 -16.76
C SER A 62 16.15 -11.22 -18.16
N GLY A 63 14.87 -11.47 -18.42
CA GLY A 63 14.40 -12.10 -19.66
C GLY A 63 14.26 -11.16 -20.86
N SER A 64 14.22 -9.84 -20.63
CA SER A 64 14.32 -8.78 -21.64
C SER A 64 14.40 -7.47 -20.88
N SER A 65 15.49 -6.74 -21.03
CA SER A 65 15.63 -5.44 -20.37
C SER A 65 14.75 -4.35 -20.98
N ASN A 66 13.99 -4.61 -22.07
CA ASN A 66 13.15 -3.60 -22.73
C ASN A 66 11.94 -4.17 -23.53
N GLY A 67 11.19 -5.12 -22.98
CA GLY A 67 9.94 -5.61 -23.59
C GLY A 67 10.14 -6.57 -24.76
N SER A 68 9.07 -7.25 -25.18
CA SER A 68 9.01 -8.38 -26.13
C SER A 68 9.46 -9.77 -25.66
N GLY A 69 10.18 -9.92 -24.54
CA GLY A 69 10.62 -11.26 -24.08
C GLY A 69 11.48 -12.01 -25.11
N ILE A 70 11.73 -13.31 -24.89
CA ILE A 70 12.55 -14.15 -25.79
C ILE A 70 11.76 -14.58 -27.05
N ASN A 71 10.44 -14.35 -27.08
CA ASN A 71 9.54 -14.92 -28.07
C ASN A 71 8.61 -13.85 -28.71
N GLY A 72 8.43 -13.93 -30.03
CA GLY A 72 7.65 -12.96 -30.81
C GLY A 72 6.13 -13.04 -30.65
N GLY A 73 5.59 -14.11 -30.07
CA GLY A 73 4.13 -14.32 -29.91
C GLY A 73 3.47 -13.37 -28.91
N LEU A 74 4.26 -12.67 -28.07
CA LEU A 74 3.78 -11.65 -27.14
C LEU A 74 3.94 -10.23 -27.69
N ILE A 75 4.53 -10.04 -28.89
CA ILE A 75 4.75 -8.72 -29.48
C ILE A 75 3.42 -8.01 -29.71
N ASP A 76 2.37 -8.72 -30.14
CA ASP A 76 1.06 -8.11 -30.37
C ASP A 76 0.41 -7.64 -29.05
N ILE A 77 0.60 -8.38 -27.96
CA ILE A 77 0.09 -8.02 -26.63
C ILE A 77 0.89 -6.84 -26.07
N ASP A 78 2.22 -6.86 -26.19
CA ASP A 78 3.10 -5.78 -25.74
C ASP A 78 2.86 -4.50 -26.55
N SER A 79 2.74 -4.64 -27.88
CA SER A 79 2.37 -3.54 -28.78
C SER A 79 0.97 -3.03 -28.49
N ALA A 80 0.01 -3.89 -28.16
CA ALA A 80 -1.29 -3.44 -27.68
C ALA A 80 -1.15 -2.69 -26.36
N LEU A 81 -0.41 -3.16 -25.36
CA LEU A 81 -0.26 -2.43 -24.09
C LEU A 81 0.45 -1.07 -24.26
N LEU A 82 1.44 -0.99 -25.15
CA LEU A 82 2.19 0.24 -25.44
C LEU A 82 1.39 1.22 -26.32
N LEU A 83 0.78 0.74 -27.40
CA LEU A 83 0.11 1.55 -28.43
C LEU A 83 -1.39 1.75 -28.15
N LYS A 84 -2.02 0.81 -27.46
CA LYS A 84 -3.41 0.91 -26.96
C LYS A 84 -3.43 1.53 -25.56
N THR A 85 -2.60 2.55 -25.36
CA THR A 85 -3.05 3.69 -24.58
C THR A 85 -4.16 4.33 -25.40
N GLU A 86 -5.38 3.79 -25.25
CA GLU A 86 -6.57 4.38 -25.84
C GLU A 86 -6.51 5.87 -25.57
N GLY A 87 -6.63 6.67 -26.62
CA GLY A 87 -6.57 8.12 -26.51
C GLY A 87 -7.62 8.56 -25.50
N GLU A 88 -7.19 8.82 -24.26
CA GLU A 88 -8.04 9.37 -23.20
C GLU A 88 -8.69 10.69 -23.63
N ARG A 89 -8.20 11.28 -24.73
CA ARG A 89 -8.73 12.48 -25.35
C ARG A 89 -9.06 12.20 -26.82
N PRO A 90 -10.25 12.61 -27.30
CA PRO A 90 -10.56 12.60 -28.72
C PRO A 90 -9.55 13.46 -29.50
N LEU A 91 -9.36 13.18 -30.78
CA LEU A 91 -8.57 14.01 -31.69
C LEU A 91 -9.23 15.39 -31.83
N GLU A 92 -8.93 16.30 -30.90
CA GLU A 92 -9.43 17.66 -30.93
C GLU A 92 -8.85 18.41 -32.13
N LYS A 93 -9.62 19.39 -32.64
CA LYS A 93 -9.17 20.27 -33.73
C LYS A 93 -7.90 21.00 -33.28
N LEU A 94 -6.81 20.84 -34.05
CA LEU A 94 -5.54 21.51 -33.79
C LEU A 94 -5.76 23.03 -33.67
N SER A 95 -5.58 23.57 -32.45
CA SER A 95 -5.59 25.00 -32.19
C SER A 95 -4.19 25.56 -32.46
N LEU A 96 -4.10 26.50 -33.41
CA LEU A 96 -2.85 27.18 -33.78
C LEU A 96 -2.53 28.37 -32.87
N ALA A 97 -3.23 28.51 -31.74
CA ALA A 97 -2.90 29.52 -30.76
C ALA A 97 -1.55 29.18 -30.09
N GLU A 98 -0.68 30.17 -29.95
CA GLU A 98 0.51 30.02 -29.16
C GLU A 98 0.15 29.69 -27.70
N ARG A 99 1.02 28.92 -27.03
CA ARG A 99 0.83 28.64 -25.61
C ARG A 99 0.98 29.95 -24.84
N PRO A 100 0.22 30.18 -23.75
CA PRO A 100 0.35 31.38 -22.92
C PRO A 100 1.77 31.63 -22.39
N PHE A 101 2.61 30.58 -22.33
CA PHE A 101 4.01 30.66 -21.90
C PHE A 101 4.91 29.91 -22.88
N LEU A 102 5.98 30.58 -23.35
CA LEU A 102 6.93 30.04 -24.33
C LEU A 102 7.85 28.96 -23.72
N THR A 103 8.16 29.09 -22.42
CA THR A 103 9.01 28.19 -21.64
C THR A 103 8.39 27.90 -20.27
N ILE A 104 8.89 26.87 -19.59
CA ILE A 104 8.46 26.52 -18.24
C ILE A 104 9.02 27.56 -17.26
N PRO A 105 8.20 28.19 -16.40
CA PRO A 105 8.69 29.12 -15.38
C PRO A 105 9.53 28.39 -14.32
N TYR A 106 10.38 29.12 -13.60
CA TYR A 106 11.22 28.55 -12.55
C TYR A 106 10.38 27.95 -11.40
N LEU A 107 10.45 26.62 -11.23
CA LEU A 107 9.67 25.87 -10.22
C LEU A 107 10.41 25.66 -8.89
N GLY A 108 11.62 26.19 -8.72
CA GLY A 108 12.48 25.88 -7.56
C GLY A 108 11.99 26.42 -6.22
N ARG A 109 10.92 27.22 -6.15
CA ARG A 109 10.32 27.69 -4.89
C ARG A 109 9.20 26.78 -4.38
N GLY A 110 8.86 25.71 -5.10
CA GLY A 110 7.80 24.78 -4.71
C GLY A 110 6.39 25.34 -4.94
N SER A 111 5.39 24.60 -4.48
CA SER A 111 3.99 25.00 -4.52
C SER A 111 3.73 26.09 -3.49
N CYS A 112 3.10 27.19 -3.90
CA CYS A 112 2.67 28.28 -3.02
C CYS A 112 1.30 27.96 -2.43
N ASP A 113 1.12 28.16 -1.13
CA ASP A 113 -0.18 28.28 -0.47
C ASP A 113 -0.40 29.74 -0.06
N PRO A 114 -1.19 30.51 -0.84
CA PRO A 114 -1.39 31.94 -0.59
C PRO A 114 -2.02 32.22 0.79
N SER A 115 -2.80 31.28 1.32
CA SER A 115 -3.48 31.45 2.61
C SER A 115 -2.47 31.40 3.76
N LEU A 116 -1.60 30.39 3.75
CA LEU A 116 -0.54 30.21 4.73
C LEU A 116 0.52 31.30 4.61
N GLU A 117 0.92 31.66 3.38
CA GLU A 117 1.87 32.77 3.17
C GLU A 117 1.32 34.10 3.68
N SER A 118 0.04 34.40 3.45
CA SER A 118 -0.58 35.62 3.98
C SER A 118 -0.61 35.64 5.51
N GLN A 119 -0.90 34.50 6.15
CA GLN A 119 -0.87 34.37 7.61
C GLN A 119 0.54 34.58 8.17
N LEU A 120 1.56 34.01 7.53
CA LEU A 120 2.96 34.20 7.95
C LEU A 120 3.45 35.64 7.72
N GLN A 121 3.06 36.28 6.62
CA GLN A 121 3.48 37.64 6.31
C GLN A 121 2.83 38.69 7.22
N GLN A 122 1.53 38.54 7.51
CA GLN A 122 0.77 39.53 8.28
C GLN A 122 0.86 39.27 9.79
N GLY A 123 1.03 38.01 10.20
CA GLY A 123 0.99 37.62 11.60
C GLY A 123 -0.36 37.88 12.25
N GLU A 124 -0.38 37.81 13.58
CA GLU A 124 -1.56 38.13 14.38
C GLU A 124 -1.57 39.63 14.73
N ILE A 125 -2.74 40.26 14.56
CA ILE A 125 -2.92 41.67 14.91
C ILE A 125 -3.17 41.77 16.41
N VAL A 126 -2.19 42.27 17.15
CA VAL A 126 -2.35 42.61 18.58
C VAL A 126 -2.80 44.06 18.69
N SER A 127 -4.09 44.28 19.01
CA SER A 127 -4.65 45.63 19.22
C SER A 127 -4.22 46.26 20.54
N ASP A 128 -3.88 45.43 21.52
CA ASP A 128 -3.67 45.89 22.88
C ASP A 128 -2.26 46.46 23.08
N LYS A 129 -2.20 47.55 23.85
CA LYS A 129 -0.92 48.13 24.25
C LYS A 129 -0.23 47.17 25.23
N LYS A 130 1.08 46.98 25.05
CA LYS A 130 1.96 46.20 25.95
C LYS A 130 1.84 46.59 27.44
N SER A 131 1.41 47.80 27.74
CA SER A 131 1.21 48.29 29.12
C SER A 131 -0.08 47.80 29.77
N VAL A 132 -1.05 47.31 29.00
CA VAL A 132 -2.38 46.88 29.48
C VAL A 132 -2.54 45.37 29.34
N SER A 133 -2.09 44.80 28.23
CA SER A 133 -2.09 43.36 28.01
C SER A 133 -0.75 42.75 28.46
N THR A 134 -0.82 41.77 29.35
CA THR A 134 0.37 41.01 29.73
C THR A 134 0.69 40.05 28.59
N ILE A 135 1.94 40.06 28.10
CA ILE A 135 2.43 39.41 26.86
C ILE A 135 2.21 37.87 26.82
N MET A 136 1.64 37.27 27.87
CA MET A 136 1.31 35.86 27.90
C MET A 136 -0.20 35.65 28.09
N GLU A 137 -0.76 34.81 27.22
CA GLU A 137 -2.13 34.26 27.33
C GLU A 137 -2.37 33.46 28.61
N LYS A 138 -1.30 33.11 29.34
CA LYS A 138 -1.40 32.37 30.59
C LYS A 138 -1.67 33.33 31.74
N SER A 139 -2.77 33.07 32.45
CA SER A 139 -3.10 33.75 33.69
C SER A 139 -2.01 33.57 34.75
N PHE A 140 -1.62 34.65 35.42
CA PHE A 140 -0.75 34.63 36.60
C PHE A 140 -1.50 34.31 37.90
N ALA A 141 -2.78 33.91 37.81
CA ALA A 141 -3.60 33.57 38.96
C ALA A 141 -2.93 32.55 39.88
N ASN A 142 -2.18 31.59 39.33
CA ASN A 142 -1.44 30.59 40.12
C ASN A 142 -0.39 31.19 41.06
N TYR A 143 0.11 32.40 40.76
CA TYR A 143 1.10 33.10 41.58
C TYR A 143 0.48 34.14 42.53
N SER A 144 -0.71 34.65 42.20
CA SER A 144 -1.41 35.65 43.02
C SER A 144 -2.41 35.04 44.00
N LEU A 145 -2.92 33.84 43.71
CA LEU A 145 -3.86 33.12 44.57
C LEU A 145 -3.10 32.32 45.63
N TYR A 146 -3.83 31.90 46.66
CA TYR A 146 -3.28 31.01 47.68
C TYR A 146 -2.91 29.65 47.08
N PRO A 147 -1.78 29.05 47.49
CA PRO A 147 -1.41 27.72 47.05
C PRO A 147 -2.46 26.71 47.53
N LEU A 148 -3.04 25.97 46.58
CA LEU A 148 -3.99 24.89 46.86
C LEU A 148 -3.23 23.58 47.08
N ASP A 149 -3.74 22.75 48.00
CA ASP A 149 -3.28 21.37 48.11
C ASP A 149 -3.77 20.55 46.90
N SER A 150 -2.97 19.56 46.50
CA SER A 150 -3.24 18.62 45.40
C SER A 150 -4.66 18.02 45.47
N LYS A 151 -5.10 17.64 46.66
CA LYS A 151 -6.44 17.10 46.90
C LYS A 151 -7.56 18.11 46.60
N ALA A 152 -7.35 19.38 46.93
CA ALA A 152 -8.32 20.43 46.66
C ALA A 152 -8.40 20.74 45.16
N GLU A 153 -7.25 20.70 44.47
CA GLU A 153 -7.18 20.87 43.01
C GLU A 153 -7.91 19.75 42.27
N GLU A 154 -7.69 18.49 42.65
CA GLU A 154 -8.39 17.33 42.08
C GLU A 154 -9.90 17.40 42.31
N TYR A 155 -10.32 17.82 43.50
CA TYR A 155 -11.73 17.96 43.84
C TYR A 155 -12.44 18.98 42.95
N VAL A 156 -11.82 20.15 42.71
CA VAL A 156 -12.37 21.22 41.88
C VAL A 156 -12.34 20.86 40.39
N LYS A 157 -11.27 20.20 39.93
CA LYS A 157 -11.13 19.77 38.53
C LYS A 157 -12.16 18.70 38.13
N ASN A 158 -12.68 17.93 39.08
CA ASN A 158 -13.72 16.96 38.79
C ASN A 158 -15.06 17.69 38.54
N PRO A 159 -15.57 17.72 37.28
CA PRO A 159 -16.81 18.41 36.96
C PRO A 159 -18.02 17.80 37.68
N ALA A 160 -17.95 16.52 38.09
CA ALA A 160 -19.04 15.88 38.84
C ALA A 160 -19.28 16.52 40.22
N ASN A 161 -18.30 17.23 40.78
CA ASN A 161 -18.43 17.88 42.09
C ASN A 161 -18.97 19.31 42.01
N THR A 162 -18.82 19.98 40.86
CA THR A 162 -19.07 21.41 40.70
C THR A 162 -20.16 21.73 39.67
N VAL A 163 -20.37 20.84 38.69
CA VAL A 163 -21.31 21.03 37.60
C VAL A 163 -22.44 20.02 37.74
N GLU A 164 -23.66 20.52 37.95
CA GLU A 164 -24.82 19.65 38.19
C GLU A 164 -25.13 18.73 37.00
N GLU A 165 -24.86 19.19 35.78
CA GLU A 165 -25.06 18.42 34.55
C GLU A 165 -24.14 17.18 34.48
N ALA A 166 -22.94 17.27 35.04
CA ALA A 166 -21.98 16.16 35.10
C ALA A 166 -22.17 15.28 36.34
N ALA A 167 -22.82 15.80 37.38
CA ALA A 167 -23.06 15.09 38.63
C ALA A 167 -24.14 14.00 38.50
N LEU A 168 -25.13 14.20 37.62
CA LEU A 168 -26.26 13.27 37.47
C LEU A 168 -26.56 12.96 35.99
N SER A 169 -26.47 11.68 35.64
CA SER A 169 -26.88 11.18 34.32
C SER A 169 -28.37 11.45 34.06
N GLY A 170 -28.67 12.23 33.02
CA GLY A 170 -30.03 12.63 32.66
C GLY A 170 -30.48 13.99 33.21
N TRP A 171 -29.60 14.74 33.87
CA TRP A 171 -29.87 16.12 34.26
C TRP A 171 -29.93 17.01 33.00
N VAL A 172 -30.99 17.81 32.89
CA VAL A 172 -31.22 18.73 31.75
C VAL A 172 -31.42 20.13 32.29
N ARG A 173 -30.65 21.09 31.77
CA ARG A 173 -30.80 22.50 32.11
C ARG A 173 -32.20 22.99 31.72
N GLY A 174 -32.96 23.51 32.68
CA GLY A 174 -34.36 23.91 32.49
C GLY A 174 -35.38 22.84 32.89
N GLY A 175 -34.92 21.68 33.37
CA GLY A 175 -35.76 20.58 33.83
C GLY A 175 -36.29 19.72 32.68
N MET A 176 -36.61 18.46 33.00
CA MET A 176 -37.29 17.55 32.09
C MET A 176 -38.81 17.66 32.34
N ALA A 177 -39.61 17.70 31.27
CA ALA A 177 -41.06 17.69 31.42
C ALA A 177 -41.50 16.43 32.20
N THR A 178 -42.44 16.57 33.15
CA THR A 178 -42.90 15.45 34.00
C THR A 178 -43.39 14.25 33.18
N ARG A 179 -43.85 14.48 31.95
CA ARG A 179 -44.28 13.43 31.01
C ARG A 179 -43.11 12.58 30.51
N ASP A 180 -41.91 13.14 30.38
CA ASP A 180 -40.72 12.45 29.88
C ASP A 180 -39.89 11.80 31.02
N MET A 181 -40.25 12.08 32.28
CA MET A 181 -39.56 11.63 33.49
C MET A 181 -39.88 10.16 33.89
N SER A 182 -40.65 9.42 33.10
CA SER A 182 -41.03 8.04 33.43
C SER A 182 -39.79 7.13 33.50
N SER A 183 -39.59 6.42 34.62
CA SER A 183 -38.41 5.54 34.84
C SER A 183 -38.35 4.33 33.91
N ASP A 184 -39.48 3.95 33.31
CA ASP A 184 -39.63 2.73 32.53
C ASP A 184 -39.59 3.04 31.02
N ASP A 185 -38.63 2.45 30.30
CA ASP A 185 -38.28 2.81 28.92
C ASP A 185 -39.40 2.60 27.91
N LYS A 186 -40.37 1.73 28.25
CA LYS A 186 -41.57 1.50 27.43
C LYS A 186 -42.47 2.74 27.35
N PHE A 187 -42.52 3.54 28.41
CA PHE A 187 -43.38 4.73 28.49
C PHE A 187 -42.71 5.98 27.87
N LYS A 188 -41.37 6.03 27.83
CA LYS A 188 -40.64 7.11 27.14
C LYS A 188 -40.86 7.11 25.64
N LYS A 189 -40.90 5.93 25.00
CA LYS A 189 -41.02 5.79 23.54
C LYS A 189 -42.44 6.03 23.02
N ASN A 190 -43.46 5.70 23.81
CA ASN A 190 -44.86 5.71 23.37
C ASN A 190 -45.64 6.96 23.78
N ASN A 191 -44.98 7.97 24.34
CA ASN A 191 -45.65 9.16 24.88
C ASN A 191 -46.03 10.22 23.83
N ARG A 192 -45.63 10.01 22.57
CA ARG A 192 -45.96 10.90 21.44
C ARG A 192 -46.85 10.17 20.42
N PRO A 193 -48.01 10.73 20.03
CA PRO A 193 -48.88 10.15 19.01
C PRO A 193 -48.25 9.96 17.63
N SER A 194 -47.10 10.58 17.36
CA SER A 194 -46.40 10.53 16.08
C SER A 194 -45.14 9.64 16.08
N GLY A 195 -44.88 8.88 17.15
CA GLY A 195 -43.66 8.08 17.32
C GLY A 195 -43.68 6.69 16.68
N THR A 196 -44.53 6.44 15.68
CA THR A 196 -44.59 5.17 14.95
C THR A 196 -43.89 5.27 13.60
N TYR A 197 -42.59 5.56 13.60
CA TYR A 197 -41.65 5.22 12.52
C TYR A 197 -40.26 5.06 13.12
#